data_AF-A0A840TPV9-F1
#
_entry.id   AF-A0A840TPV9-F1
#
_cell.length_a   1.000
_cell.length_b   1.000
_cell.length_c   1.000
_cell.angle_alpha   90.00
_cell.angle_beta   90.00
_cell.angle_gamma   90.00
#
_symmetry.space_group_name_H-M   'P 1'
#
loop_
_entity.id
_entity.type
_entity.pdbx_description
1 polymer ?
#
loop_
_entity_poly.entity_id
_entity_poly.type
_entity_poly.pdbx_seq_one_letter_code
_entity_poly.pdbx_strand_id
1 'polypeptide(L)'
;MYKVILLFAGLSLALSSCKECGPQAEPMVSVQHIGRRTFQSITALGAVNDSVFRRIDSDHYSYQLPLSLLADSTTYLFVSETRVDTLTIRYRRLFYDEKGCGFVVDVAPPEERYSNSDFQTIFKGKYTTFEEVWIKYGSYVGEYRNYADRPQGVVVTIYDK
;
A
#
# COMPACT_ATOMS: atom_id res chain seq x y z
N MET A 1 47.26 1.89 -13.72
CA MET A 1 46.30 1.04 -12.96
C MET A 1 45.70 1.74 -11.74
N TYR A 2 46.47 2.41 -10.86
CA TYR A 2 45.93 3.04 -9.64
C TYR A 2 44.86 4.14 -9.88
N LYS A 3 44.95 4.90 -10.98
CA LYS A 3 43.96 5.93 -11.34
C LYS A 3 42.57 5.35 -11.63
N VAL A 4 42.49 4.15 -12.20
CA VAL A 4 41.22 3.46 -12.49
C VAL A 4 40.60 2.92 -11.19
N ILE A 5 41.43 2.45 -10.26
CA ILE A 5 41.00 1.96 -8.95
C ILE A 5 40.42 3.10 -8.09
N LEU A 6 41.05 4.28 -8.09
CA LEU A 6 40.53 5.47 -7.39
C LEU A 6 39.20 5.96 -7.95
N LEU A 7 39.01 5.88 -9.28
CA LEU A 7 37.74 6.23 -9.94
C LEU A 7 36.62 5.26 -9.56
N PHE A 8 36.90 3.96 -9.53
CA PHE A 8 35.94 2.95 -9.10
C PHE A 8 35.59 3.06 -7.60
N ALA A 9 36.58 3.34 -6.75
CA ALA A 9 36.36 3.56 -5.32
C ALA A 9 35.56 4.84 -5.03
N GLY A 10 35.80 5.92 -5.78
CA GLY A 10 35.02 7.15 -5.67
C GLY A 10 33.57 6.96 -6.12
N LEU A 11 33.35 6.18 -7.18
CA LEU A 11 32.00 5.90 -7.69
C LEU A 11 31.19 4.99 -6.75
N SER A 12 31.82 3.99 -6.13
CA SER A 12 31.14 3.10 -5.17
C SER A 12 30.76 3.81 -3.87
N LEU A 13 31.53 4.81 -3.43
CA LEU A 13 31.18 5.68 -2.28
C LEU A 13 30.05 6.67 -2.60
N ALA A 14 29.93 7.11 -3.85
CA ALA A 14 28.83 8.00 -4.27
C ALA A 14 27.51 7.24 -4.44
N LEU A 15 27.56 5.95 -4.77
CA LEU A 15 26.37 5.11 -5.00
C LEU A 15 25.73 4.54 -3.72
N SER A 16 26.37 4.68 -2.54
CA SER A 16 25.90 4.08 -1.29
C SER A 16 24.98 4.95 -0.44
N SER A 17 24.52 6.10 -0.93
CA SER A 17 23.70 7.05 -0.15
C SER A 17 22.21 7.11 -0.55
N CYS A 18 21.66 6.09 -1.22
CA CYS A 18 20.21 6.05 -1.45
C CYS A 18 19.49 5.65 -0.16
N LYS A 19 18.97 6.63 0.59
CA LYS A 19 18.05 6.40 1.70
C LYS A 19 16.66 6.12 1.14
N GLU A 20 15.98 5.08 1.63
CA GLU A 20 14.59 4.81 1.26
C GLU A 20 13.66 5.84 1.92
N CYS A 21 13.18 6.78 1.11
CA CYS A 21 12.38 7.93 1.56
C CYS A 21 10.87 7.73 1.47
N GLY A 22 10.41 6.49 1.22
CA GLY A 22 9.01 6.19 0.99
C GLY A 22 8.45 6.75 -0.33
N PRO A 23 7.12 6.71 -0.52
CA PRO A 23 6.48 7.12 -1.77
C PRO A 23 6.61 8.63 -1.97
N GLN A 24 7.07 9.03 -3.16
CA GLN A 24 7.06 10.43 -3.61
C GLN A 24 5.69 10.86 -4.20
N ALA A 25 4.70 9.96 -4.17
CA ALA A 25 3.35 10.14 -4.70
C ALA A 25 2.33 9.62 -3.67
N GLU A 26 1.07 9.44 -4.08
CA GLU A 26 0.05 8.81 -3.23
C GLU A 26 0.55 7.44 -2.71
N PRO A 27 0.43 7.15 -1.39
CA PRO A 27 0.79 5.85 -0.85
C PRO A 27 0.00 4.74 -1.54
N MET A 28 0.68 3.65 -1.92
CA MET A 28 0.06 2.51 -2.61
C MET A 28 -0.20 1.38 -1.62
N VAL A 29 -1.38 0.76 -1.71
CA VAL A 29 -1.73 -0.46 -0.99
C VAL A 29 -1.54 -1.68 -1.90
N SER A 30 -0.91 -2.71 -1.36
CA SER A 30 -0.79 -4.02 -2.00
C SER A 30 -2.00 -4.87 -1.65
N VAL A 31 -2.86 -5.16 -2.61
CA VAL A 31 -4.08 -5.96 -2.42
C VAL A 31 -3.87 -7.35 -3.02
N GLN A 32 -3.92 -8.39 -2.19
CA GLN A 32 -3.90 -9.78 -2.58
C GLN A 32 -5.31 -10.35 -2.53
N HIS A 33 -5.76 -10.96 -3.62
CA HIS A 33 -7.05 -11.61 -3.72
C HIS A 33 -6.88 -13.13 -3.69
N ILE A 34 -7.44 -13.76 -2.66
CA ILE A 34 -7.49 -15.20 -2.48
C ILE A 34 -8.91 -15.65 -2.78
N GLY A 35 -9.15 -15.97 -4.05
CA GLY A 35 -10.45 -16.43 -4.54
C GLY A 35 -10.37 -16.85 -6.00
N ARG A 36 -11.44 -17.46 -6.51
CA ARG A 36 -11.56 -17.85 -7.94
C ARG A 36 -12.12 -16.72 -8.82
N ARG A 37 -12.64 -15.67 -8.17
CA ARG A 37 -13.08 -14.37 -8.71
C ARG A 37 -12.02 -13.71 -9.59
N THR A 38 -12.24 -13.52 -10.90
CA THR A 38 -11.43 -12.57 -11.69
C THR A 38 -12.14 -11.21 -11.76
N PHE A 39 -11.39 -10.12 -11.62
CA PHE A 39 -11.91 -8.77 -11.73
C PHE A 39 -11.54 -8.18 -13.09
N GLN A 40 -12.53 -7.65 -13.79
CA GLN A 40 -12.33 -6.95 -15.06
C GLN A 40 -11.76 -5.55 -14.86
N SER A 41 -12.11 -4.91 -13.74
CA SER A 41 -11.59 -3.59 -13.38
C SER A 41 -11.67 -3.36 -11.87
N ILE A 42 -10.76 -2.54 -11.36
CA ILE A 42 -10.79 -2.03 -9.99
C ILE A 42 -10.68 -0.51 -10.06
N THR A 43 -11.60 0.23 -9.45
CA THR A 43 -11.62 1.71 -9.46
C THR A 43 -11.68 2.25 -8.03
N ALA A 44 -10.89 3.28 -7.69
CA ALA A 44 -11.06 3.98 -6.42
C ALA A 44 -12.04 5.14 -6.55
N LEU A 45 -12.97 5.25 -5.60
CA LEU A 45 -13.90 6.36 -5.52
C LEU A 45 -13.20 7.60 -4.95
N GLY A 46 -13.25 8.70 -5.69
CA GLY A 46 -12.71 9.99 -5.25
C GLY A 46 -11.18 10.08 -5.33
N ALA A 47 -10.52 9.20 -6.09
CA ALA A 47 -9.12 9.38 -6.42
C ALA A 47 -8.94 10.56 -7.39
N VAL A 48 -7.85 11.31 -7.21
CA VAL A 48 -7.55 12.48 -8.07
C VAL A 48 -7.16 12.02 -9.48
N ASN A 49 -6.65 10.80 -9.62
CA ASN A 49 -6.23 10.24 -10.89
C ASN A 49 -6.78 8.82 -11.10
N ASP A 50 -7.85 8.73 -11.88
CA ASP A 50 -8.47 7.43 -12.20
C ASP A 50 -7.70 6.62 -13.26
N SER A 51 -6.66 7.20 -13.89
CA SER A 51 -5.93 6.52 -14.97
C SER A 51 -5.06 5.34 -14.51
N VAL A 52 -4.84 5.20 -13.20
CA VAL A 52 -4.15 4.05 -12.59
C VAL A 52 -5.07 2.82 -12.54
N PHE A 53 -6.39 3.01 -12.63
CA PHE A 53 -7.41 1.96 -12.56
C PHE A 53 -7.64 1.32 -13.93
N ARG A 54 -6.65 0.54 -14.36
CA ARG A 54 -6.67 -0.17 -15.64
C ARG A 54 -7.51 -1.45 -15.56
N ARG A 55 -8.11 -1.82 -16.70
CA ARG A 55 -8.55 -3.19 -16.98
C ARG A 55 -7.42 -4.15 -16.59
N ILE A 56 -7.75 -5.08 -15.72
CA ILE A 56 -6.79 -6.03 -15.19
C ILE A 56 -6.84 -7.25 -16.10
N ASP A 57 -5.68 -7.66 -16.63
CA ASP A 57 -5.58 -8.97 -17.27
C ASP A 57 -5.93 -10.04 -16.23
N SER A 58 -6.86 -10.92 -16.58
CA SER A 58 -7.66 -11.78 -15.70
C SER A 58 -6.90 -12.68 -14.71
N ASP A 59 -5.58 -12.73 -14.81
CA ASP A 59 -4.73 -13.70 -14.12
C ASP A 59 -3.94 -13.10 -12.95
N HIS A 60 -4.09 -11.80 -12.67
CA HIS A 60 -3.41 -11.16 -11.55
C HIS A 60 -4.22 -11.29 -10.26
N TYR A 61 -3.63 -11.92 -9.24
CA TYR A 61 -4.18 -11.99 -7.88
C TYR A 61 -3.63 -10.91 -6.94
N SER A 62 -2.77 -10.02 -7.44
CA SER A 62 -2.13 -8.96 -6.66
C SER A 62 -2.24 -7.62 -7.39
N TYR A 63 -2.67 -6.59 -6.67
CA TYR A 63 -2.94 -5.27 -7.21
C TYR A 63 -2.24 -4.20 -6.38
N GLN A 64 -1.75 -3.15 -7.04
CA GLN A 64 -1.22 -1.96 -6.38
C GLN A 64 -2.22 -0.83 -6.60
N LEU A 65 -2.87 -0.36 -5.53
CA LEU A 65 -3.93 0.65 -5.61
C LEU A 65 -3.53 1.88 -4.79
N PRO A 66 -3.77 3.11 -5.25
CA PRO A 66 -3.46 4.30 -4.48
C PRO A 66 -4.44 4.49 -3.32
N LEU A 67 -3.94 4.98 -2.19
CA LEU A 67 -4.72 5.53 -1.09
C LEU A 67 -4.89 7.04 -1.30
N SER A 68 -6.09 7.55 -1.07
CA SER A 68 -6.41 8.97 -1.15
C SER A 68 -5.55 9.78 -0.18
N LEU A 69 -4.85 10.78 -0.72
CA LEU A 69 -4.17 11.79 0.10
C LEU A 69 -5.11 12.86 0.66
N LEU A 70 -6.41 12.82 0.32
CA LEU A 70 -7.38 13.86 0.69
C LEU A 70 -8.37 13.41 1.77
N ALA A 71 -8.52 12.10 1.99
CA ALA A 71 -9.45 11.52 2.95
C ALA A 71 -8.77 10.50 3.88
N ASP A 72 -9.42 10.21 5.02
CA ASP A 72 -9.00 9.17 5.97
C ASP A 72 -9.56 7.79 5.62
N SER A 73 -10.07 7.65 4.40
CA SER A 73 -10.52 6.39 3.85
C SER A 73 -10.50 6.41 2.33
N THR A 74 -10.22 5.26 1.72
CA THR A 74 -10.35 5.05 0.27
C THR A 74 -11.29 3.89 0.02
N THR A 75 -12.26 4.09 -0.86
CA THR A 75 -13.20 3.04 -1.27
C THR A 75 -12.88 2.57 -2.67
N TYR A 76 -12.75 1.26 -2.85
CA TYR A 76 -12.52 0.62 -4.14
C TYR A 76 -13.75 -0.15 -4.59
N LEU A 77 -14.04 -0.09 -5.88
CA LEU A 77 -15.01 -0.92 -6.58
C LEU A 77 -14.27 -1.99 -7.36
N PHE A 78 -14.55 -3.26 -7.07
CA PHE A 78 -14.03 -4.42 -7.78
C PHE A 78 -15.14 -4.97 -8.68
N VAL A 79 -14.97 -4.85 -9.99
CA VAL A 79 -16.00 -5.23 -10.97
C VAL A 79 -15.62 -6.58 -11.58
N SER A 80 -16.47 -7.60 -11.42
CA SER A 80 -16.40 -8.85 -12.16
C SER A 80 -17.53 -8.96 -13.18
N GLU A 81 -17.56 -10.05 -13.96
CA GLU A 81 -18.65 -10.33 -14.90
C GLU A 81 -20.04 -10.38 -14.24
N THR A 82 -20.10 -10.78 -12.98
CA THR A 82 -21.35 -11.17 -12.30
C THR A 82 -21.72 -10.30 -11.11
N ARG A 83 -20.78 -9.55 -10.54
CA ARG A 83 -21.05 -8.65 -9.41
C ARG A 83 -20.04 -7.51 -9.32
N VAL A 84 -20.42 -6.50 -8.54
CA VAL A 84 -19.52 -5.43 -8.10
C VAL A 84 -19.34 -5.56 -6.59
N ASP A 85 -18.10 -5.68 -6.15
CA ASP A 85 -17.74 -5.63 -4.74
C ASP A 85 -17.16 -4.28 -4.35
N THR A 86 -17.31 -3.94 -3.08
CA THR A 86 -16.74 -2.72 -2.50
C THR A 86 -15.77 -3.08 -1.39
N LEU A 87 -14.66 -2.35 -1.28
CA LEU A 87 -13.78 -2.37 -0.11
C LEU A 87 -13.42 -0.95 0.29
N THR A 88 -13.69 -0.58 1.54
CA THR A 88 -13.29 0.69 2.15
C THR A 88 -12.15 0.45 3.12
N ILE A 89 -10.96 0.95 2.79
CA ILE A 89 -9.82 0.98 3.70
C ILE A 89 -9.87 2.28 4.47
N ARG A 90 -9.81 2.22 5.80
CA ARG A 90 -9.75 3.39 6.68
C ARG A 90 -8.35 3.51 7.26
N TYR A 91 -7.83 4.72 7.39
CA TYR A 91 -6.46 4.92 7.86
C TYR A 91 -6.26 6.32 8.42
N ARG A 92 -5.13 6.52 9.09
CA ARG A 92 -4.59 7.84 9.42
C ARG A 92 -3.35 8.09 8.60
N ARG A 93 -3.21 9.33 8.14
CA ARG A 93 -2.00 9.81 7.48
C ARG A 93 -1.08 10.40 8.53
N LEU A 94 0.16 9.91 8.58
CA LEU A 94 1.20 10.44 9.44
C LEU A 94 2.13 11.30 8.59
N PHE A 95 2.30 12.55 8.99
CA PHE A 95 3.10 13.53 8.27
C PHE A 95 4.25 13.96 9.18
N TYR A 96 5.49 13.69 8.77
CA TYR A 96 6.67 14.03 9.57
C TYR A 96 7.90 14.32 8.70
N ASP A 97 8.89 15.00 9.28
CA ASP A 97 10.18 15.21 8.64
C ASP A 97 11.12 14.05 8.98
N GLU A 98 11.68 13.41 7.95
CA GLU A 98 12.65 12.34 8.06
C GLU A 98 14.02 12.84 7.57
N LYS A 99 15.03 12.75 8.44
CA LYS A 99 16.36 13.28 8.16
C LYS A 99 16.94 12.70 6.87
N GLY A 100 17.20 13.55 5.88
CA GLY A 100 17.75 13.15 4.58
C GLY A 100 16.70 12.77 3.52
N CYS A 101 15.42 12.75 3.88
CA CYS A 101 14.29 12.53 2.98
C CYS A 101 13.34 13.73 2.92
N GLY A 102 13.43 14.65 3.88
CA GLY A 102 12.52 15.78 4.01
C GLY A 102 11.17 15.32 4.55
N PHE A 103 10.10 15.95 4.10
CA PHE A 103 8.75 15.63 4.56
C PHE A 103 8.24 14.34 3.92
N VAL A 104 7.79 13.40 4.75
CA VAL A 104 7.31 12.08 4.35
C VAL A 104 5.86 11.87 4.80
N VAL A 105 5.15 11.03 4.05
CA VAL A 105 3.78 10.58 4.36
C VAL A 105 3.82 9.09 4.63
N ASP A 106 3.32 8.70 5.80
CA ASP A 106 3.14 7.31 6.17
C ASP A 106 1.67 7.02 6.53
N VAL A 107 1.31 5.75 6.64
CA VAL A 107 -0.07 5.32 6.87
C VAL A 107 -0.15 4.42 8.09
N ALA A 108 -1.07 4.76 8.99
CA ALA A 108 -1.33 4.02 10.22
C ALA A 108 -2.79 3.54 10.29
N PRO A 109 -3.09 2.52 11.11
CA PRO A 109 -4.46 2.11 11.36
C PRO A 109 -5.28 3.28 11.96
N PRO A 110 -6.61 3.29 11.74
CA PRO A 110 -7.50 4.30 12.30
C PRO A 110 -7.43 4.29 13.83
N GLU A 111 -7.65 5.44 14.47
CA GLU A 111 -7.77 5.54 15.93
C GLU A 111 -9.05 4.84 16.39
N GLU A 112 -8.96 3.53 16.63
CA GLU A 112 -9.97 2.80 17.38
C GLU A 112 -9.44 2.58 18.80
N ARG A 113 -10.31 2.78 19.80
CA ARG A 113 -9.97 2.91 21.24
C ARG A 113 -9.09 1.81 21.85
N TYR A 114 -8.88 0.68 21.18
CA TYR A 114 -8.25 -0.51 21.77
C TYR A 114 -7.55 -1.43 20.78
N SER A 115 -6.66 -0.94 19.92
CA SER A 115 -5.69 -1.88 19.35
C SER A 115 -4.34 -1.26 19.07
N ASN A 116 -3.34 -1.74 19.81
CA ASN A 116 -1.93 -1.61 19.45
C ASN A 116 -1.55 -2.56 18.28
N SER A 117 -2.53 -3.13 17.55
CA SER A 117 -2.26 -4.00 16.41
C SER A 117 -2.18 -3.17 15.13
N ASP A 118 -1.09 -3.34 14.37
CA ASP A 118 -1.02 -2.91 12.97
C ASP A 118 -1.84 -3.83 12.05
N PHE A 119 -2.74 -4.62 12.62
CA PHE A 119 -3.56 -5.61 11.94
C PHE A 119 -5.03 -5.32 12.19
N GLN A 120 -5.83 -5.39 11.14
CA GLN A 120 -7.27 -5.24 11.18
C GLN A 120 -7.93 -6.35 10.36
N THR A 121 -8.89 -7.04 10.96
CA THR A 121 -9.79 -7.94 10.23
C THR A 121 -11.13 -7.25 10.05
N ILE A 122 -11.60 -7.19 8.80
CA ILE A 122 -12.89 -6.63 8.43
C ILE A 122 -13.72 -7.76 7.82
N PHE A 123 -14.91 -7.98 8.40
CA PHE A 123 -15.89 -8.91 7.85
C PHE A 123 -16.91 -8.17 7.00
N LYS A 124 -17.58 -8.93 6.13
CA LYS A 124 -18.69 -8.45 5.30
C LYS A 124 -19.66 -7.55 6.05
N GLY A 125 -19.97 -6.39 5.47
CA GLY A 125 -20.86 -5.41 6.06
C GLY A 125 -20.53 -3.99 5.60
N LYS A 126 -20.40 -3.07 6.56
CA LYS A 126 -20.31 -1.62 6.29
C LYS A 126 -19.13 -1.20 5.39
N TYR A 127 -17.98 -1.86 5.54
CA TYR A 127 -16.74 -1.45 4.87
C TYR A 127 -16.30 -2.41 3.77
N THR A 128 -16.99 -3.54 3.58
CA THR A 128 -16.63 -4.50 2.55
C THR A 128 -17.81 -5.40 2.20
N THR A 129 -17.95 -5.77 0.92
CA THR A 129 -18.88 -6.82 0.49
C THR A 129 -18.22 -8.19 0.41
N PHE A 130 -16.89 -8.26 0.50
CA PHE A 130 -16.14 -9.51 0.61
C PHE A 130 -16.43 -10.20 1.94
N GLU A 131 -16.31 -11.52 1.96
CA GLU A 131 -16.57 -12.32 3.16
C GLU A 131 -15.62 -11.95 4.31
N GLU A 132 -14.33 -11.82 4.00
CA GLU A 132 -13.28 -11.52 4.97
C GLU A 132 -12.13 -10.75 4.31
N VAL A 133 -11.67 -9.70 4.98
CA VAL A 133 -10.55 -8.87 4.53
C VAL A 133 -9.59 -8.65 5.69
N TRP A 134 -8.32 -8.91 5.46
CA TRP A 134 -7.24 -8.69 6.42
C TRP A 134 -6.42 -7.50 5.94
N ILE A 135 -6.13 -6.56 6.84
CA ILE A 135 -5.33 -5.38 6.55
C ILE A 135 -4.17 -5.33 7.52
N LYS A 136 -2.95 -5.27 6.99
CA LYS A 136 -1.72 -5.02 7.74
C LYS A 136 -1.20 -3.64 7.36
N TYR A 137 -1.08 -2.78 8.35
CA TYR A 137 -0.44 -1.49 8.23
C TYR A 137 1.04 -1.63 8.52
N GLY A 138 1.85 -0.96 7.72
CA GLY A 138 3.29 -0.95 7.82
C GLY A 138 3.79 0.40 7.34
N SER A 139 5.04 0.69 7.65
CA SER A 139 5.62 1.97 7.25
C SER A 139 6.09 1.92 5.81
N TYR A 140 5.96 3.03 5.11
CA TYR A 140 6.57 3.21 3.81
C TYR A 140 8.05 3.65 3.87
N VAL A 141 8.57 4.02 5.05
CA VAL A 141 9.91 4.62 5.20
C VAL A 141 10.87 3.67 5.95
N GLY A 142 11.96 3.26 5.28
CA GLY A 142 13.12 2.57 5.86
C GLY A 142 13.08 1.03 5.96
N GLU A 143 14.27 0.41 6.11
CA GLU A 143 14.43 -1.00 6.48
C GLU A 143 14.08 -1.21 7.97
N TYR A 144 12.94 -1.84 8.26
CA TYR A 144 12.55 -2.23 9.62
C TYR A 144 13.41 -3.40 10.12
N ARG A 145 14.64 -3.12 10.57
CA ARG A 145 15.56 -4.15 11.10
C ARG A 145 15.09 -4.84 12.39
N ASN A 146 14.04 -4.35 13.06
CA ASN A 146 13.60 -4.86 14.37
C ASN A 146 12.16 -5.39 14.44
N TYR A 147 11.40 -5.38 13.35
CA TYR A 147 10.05 -5.96 13.30
C TYR A 147 9.87 -6.74 12.00
N ALA A 148 10.34 -7.99 11.99
CA ALA A 148 10.28 -8.87 10.82
C ALA A 148 8.86 -9.13 10.27
N ASP A 149 7.82 -8.83 11.07
CA ASP A 149 6.42 -9.12 10.75
C ASP A 149 5.63 -7.94 10.17
N ARG A 150 6.22 -6.74 10.04
CA ARG A 150 5.54 -5.57 9.46
C ARG A 150 5.80 -5.46 7.96
N PRO A 151 4.76 -5.31 7.12
CA PRO A 151 4.98 -5.09 5.69
C PRO A 151 5.59 -3.71 5.43
N GLN A 152 6.18 -3.55 4.24
CA GLN A 152 6.47 -2.22 3.70
C GLN A 152 5.16 -1.64 3.14
N GLY A 153 4.67 -0.57 3.76
CA GLY A 153 3.38 0.03 3.46
C GLY A 153 2.17 -0.80 3.91
N VAL A 154 1.01 -0.55 3.30
CA VAL A 154 -0.23 -1.26 3.62
C VAL A 154 -0.39 -2.50 2.74
N VAL A 155 -0.69 -3.64 3.35
CA VAL A 155 -1.02 -4.90 2.67
C VAL A 155 -2.43 -5.34 3.04
N VAL A 156 -3.23 -5.66 2.03
CA VAL A 156 -4.59 -6.16 2.18
C VAL A 156 -4.68 -7.56 1.59
N THR A 157 -5.31 -8.47 2.31
CA THR A 157 -5.64 -9.80 1.81
C THR A 157 -7.16 -9.96 1.82
N ILE A 158 -7.75 -10.21 0.66
CA ILE A 158 -9.18 -10.44 0.47
C ILE A 158 -9.40 -11.94 0.34
N TYR A 159 -10.28 -12.49 1.17
CA TYR A 159 -10.74 -13.87 1.07
C TYR A 159 -12.14 -13.89 0.48
N ASP A 160 -12.26 -14.43 -0.74
CA ASP A 160 -13.52 -14.58 -1.47
C ASP A 160 -13.79 -16.07 -1.72
N LYS A 161 -14.88 -16.57 -1.15
CA LYS A 161 -15.27 -18.00 -1.22
C LYS A 161 -16.07 -18.31 -2.48
#